data_AF-A0A3B9V0X8-F1
#
_entry.id   AF-A0A3B9V0X8-F1
#
_cell.length_a   1.000
_cell.length_b   1.000
_cell.length_c   1.000
_cell.angle_alpha   90.00
_cell.angle_beta   90.00
_cell.angle_gamma   90.00
#
_symmetry.space_group_name_H-M   'P 1'
#
loop_
_entity.id
_entity.type
_entity.pdbx_description
1 polymer ?
#
loop_
_entity_poly.entity_id
_entity_poly.type
_entity_poly.pdbx_seq_one_letter_code
_entity_poly.pdbx_strand_id
1 'polypeptide(L)' 'MICPNQATINNIIEKEEILISKYKSYLKAVNNSSMRSSIEELIQKHNNHIEVLQQLLGR' A
#
# COMPACT_ATOMS: atom_id res chain seq x y z
N MET A 1 7.54 18.33 -14.85
CA MET A 1 7.32 17.31 -13.81
C MET A 1 8.67 16.68 -13.50
N ILE A 2 9.12 16.73 -12.25
CA ILE A 2 10.30 15.98 -11.81
C ILE A 2 9.81 14.56 -11.58
N CYS A 3 10.06 13.65 -12.51
CA CYS A 3 9.80 12.23 -12.26
C CYS A 3 10.75 11.78 -11.14
N PRO A 4 10.26 11.23 -10.02
CA PRO A 4 11.13 10.66 -9.01
C PRO A 4 12.01 9.58 -9.65
N ASN A 5 13.30 9.56 -9.29
CA ASN A 5 14.19 8.54 -9.81
C ASN A 5 13.75 7.15 -9.32
N GLN A 6 14.21 6.10 -10.01
CA GLN A 6 13.83 4.72 -9.73
C GLN A 6 14.07 4.31 -8.26
N ALA A 7 15.15 4.79 -7.63
CA ALA A 7 15.44 4.50 -6.22
C ALA A 7 14.37 5.08 -5.28
N THR A 8 13.92 6.30 -5.54
CA THR A 8 12.83 6.94 -4.80
C THR A 8 11.52 6.16 -4.96
N ILE A 9 11.18 5.73 -6.18
CA ILE A 9 9.95 4.98 -6.42
C ILE A 9 9.99 3.62 -5.70
N ASN A 10 11.10 2.88 -5.77
CA ASN A 10 11.26 1.61 -5.05
C ASN A 10 11.14 1.81 -3.53
N ASN A 11 11.71 2.89 -2.96
CA ASN A 11 11.58 3.19 -1.53
C ASN A 11 10.12 3.47 -1.12
N ILE A 12 9.36 4.13 -1.99
CA ILE A 12 7.92 4.36 -1.74
C ILE A 12 7.17 3.02 -1.78
N ILE A 13 7.42 2.16 -2.77
CA ILE A 13 6.81 0.83 -2.85
C ILE A 13 7.08 0.03 -1.57
N GLU A 14 8.33 0.00 -1.08
CA GLU A 14 8.68 -0.69 0.16
C GLU A 14 7.89 -0.16 1.37
N LYS A 15 7.70 1.16 1.47
CA LYS A 15 6.88 1.77 2.54
C LYS A 15 5.41 1.40 2.43
N GLU A 16 4.86 1.35 1.21
CA GLU A 16 3.49 0.92 0.96
C GLU A 16 3.29 -0.55 1.38
N GLU A 17 4.25 -1.43 1.08
CA GLU A 17 4.23 -2.84 1.51
C GLU A 17 4.29 -3.00 3.03
N ILE A 18 5.11 -2.19 3.72
CA ILE A 18 5.17 -2.15 5.18
C ILE A 18 3.81 -1.74 5.77
N LEU A 19 3.13 -0.74 5.19
CA LEU A 19 1.81 -0.32 5.62
C LEU A 19 0.77 -1.43 5.43
N ILE A 20 0.74 -2.07 4.26
CA ILE A 20 -0.14 -3.22 3.98
C ILE A 20 0.09 -4.34 5.01
N SER A 21 1.34 -4.65 5.33
CA SER A 21 1.68 -5.67 6.34
C SER A 21 1.10 -5.33 7.72
N LYS A 22 1.22 -4.07 8.16
CA LYS A 22 0.63 -3.59 9.42
C LYS A 22 -0.89 -3.69 9.41
N TYR A 23 -1.55 -3.26 8.34
CA TYR A 23 -3.01 -3.38 8.22
C TYR A 23 -3.50 -4.83 8.21
N LYS A 24 -2.79 -5.73 7.53
CA LYS A 24 -3.07 -7.18 7.60
C LYS A 24 -2.93 -7.73 9.02
N SER A 25 -1.99 -7.21 9.82
CA SER A 25 -1.90 -7.56 11.24
C SER A 25 -3.11 -7.04 12.03
N TYR A 26 -3.59 -5.83 11.76
CA TYR A 26 -4.77 -5.28 12.43
C TYR A 26 -6.05 -6.09 12.10
N LEU A 27 -6.19 -6.57 10.87
CA LEU A 27 -7.31 -7.46 10.48
C LEU A 27 -7.38 -8.75 11.29
N LYS A 28 -6.25 -9.23 11.83
CA LYS A 28 -6.22 -10.42 12.69
C LYS A 28 -6.74 -10.12 14.10
N ALA A 29 -6.67 -8.87 14.53
CA ALA A 29 -7.04 -8.43 15.88
C ALA A 29 -8.44 -7.78 15.93
N VAL A 30 -9.03 -7.42 14.79
CA VAL A 30 -10.29 -6.70 14.72
C VAL A 30 -11.49 -7.66 14.65
N ASN A 31 -12.41 -7.51 15.60
CA ASN A 31 -13.69 -8.26 15.63
C ASN A 31 -14.87 -7.40 15.12
N ASN A 32 -14.67 -6.08 14.95
CA ASN A 32 -15.68 -5.17 14.46
C ASN A 32 -15.71 -5.20 12.91
N SER A 33 -16.86 -5.53 12.33
CA SER A 33 -17.03 -5.66 10.87
C SER A 33 -16.81 -4.35 10.12
N SER A 34 -17.28 -3.22 10.64
CA SER A 34 -17.10 -1.90 10.02
C SER A 34 -15.62 -1.50 10.00
N MET A 35 -14.91 -1.69 11.11
CA MET A 35 -13.47 -1.42 11.19
C MET A 35 -12.69 -2.35 10.26
N ARG A 36 -13.11 -3.61 10.14
CA ARG A 36 -12.55 -4.57 9.20
C ARG A 36 -12.65 -4.07 7.76
N SER A 37 -13.84 -3.64 7.33
CA SER A 37 -14.06 -3.09 5.99
C SER A 37 -13.19 -1.86 5.73
N SER A 38 -13.07 -0.93 6.69
CA SER A 38 -12.19 0.23 6.54
C SER A 38 -10.72 -0.15 6.38
N ILE A 39 -10.24 -1.17 7.10
CA ILE A 39 -8.86 -1.65 6.97
C ILE A 39 -8.64 -2.34 5.61
N GLU A 40 -9.62 -3.12 5.14
CA GLU A 40 -9.58 -3.73 3.80
C GLU A 40 -9.55 -2.67 2.69
N GLU A 41 -10.34 -1.59 2.80
CA GLU A 41 -10.28 -0.45 1.89
C GLU A 41 -8.93 0.26 1.89
N LEU A 42 -8.30 0.43 3.06
CA LEU A 42 -6.95 1.01 3.14
C LEU A 42 -5.93 0.11 2.43
N ILE A 43 -5.97 -1.20 2.66
CA ILE A 43 -5.10 -2.15 1.96
C ILE A 43 -5.28 -2.04 0.44
N GLN A 44 -6.52 -1.94 -0.03
CA GLN A 44 -6.80 -1.80 -1.47
C GLN A 44 -6.21 -0.50 -2.03
N LYS A 45 -6.33 0.62 -1.32
CA LYS A 45 -5.72 1.90 -1.74
C LYS A 45 -4.19 1.80 -1.86
N HIS A 46 -3.53 1.18 -0.88
CA HIS A 46 -2.09 0.98 -0.91
C HIS A 46 -1.65 0.05 -2.06
N ASN A 47 -2.41 -1.02 -2.35
CA ASN A 47 -2.15 -1.86 -3.52
C ASN A 47 -2.26 -1.05 -4.83
N ASN A 48 -3.29 -0.21 -4.97
CA ASN A 48 -3.44 0.64 -6.15
C ASN A 48 -2.27 1.64 -6.28
N HIS A 49 -1.74 2.18 -5.17
CA HIS A 49 -0.54 3.03 -5.20
C HIS A 49 0.67 2.25 -5.73
N ILE A 50 0.89 1.02 -5.24
CA ILE A 50 1.98 0.17 -5.70
C ILE A 50 1.85 -0.09 -7.21
N GLU A 51 0.66 -0.40 -7.70
CA GLU A 51 0.42 -0.62 -9.13
C GLU A 51 0.81 0.61 -9.97
N VAL A 52 0.37 1.81 -9.58
CA VAL A 52 0.75 3.05 -10.27
C VAL A 52 2.27 3.28 -10.22
N LEU A 53 2.90 3.01 -9.08
CA LEU A 53 4.35 3.15 -8.93
C LEU A 53 5.12 2.13 -9.77
N GLN A 54 4.61 0.90 -9.91
CA GLN A 54 5.18 -0.14 -10.77
C GLN A 54 5.06 0.26 -12.25
N GLN A 55 3.91 0.80 -12.67
CA GLN A 55 3.72 1.34 -14.01
C GLN A 55 4.72 2.47 -14.32
N LEU A 56 5.00 3.36 -13.35
CA LEU A 56 6.02 4.41 -13.49
C LEU A 56 7.45 3.85 -13.64
N LEU A 57 7.70 2.63 -13.17
CA LEU A 57 8.96 1.91 -13.36
C LEU A 57 8.99 1.07 -14.64
N GLY A 58 7.88 0.98 -15.38
CA GLY A 58 7.73 0.07 -16.52
C GLY A 58 7.71 -1.41 -16.13
N ARG A 59 7.16 -1.72 -14.95
CA ARG A 59 6.99 -3.09 -14.41
C ARG A 59 5.54 -3.49 -14.35
#